data_AF-Q2HTP1-F1
#
_entry.id   AF-Q2HTP1-F1
#
_cell.length_a   1.000
_cell.length_b   1.000
_cell.length_c   1.000
_cell.angle_alpha   90.00
_cell.angle_beta   90.00
_cell.angle_gamma   90.00
#
_symmetry.space_group_name_H-M   'P 1'
#
loop_
_entity.id
_entity.type
_entity.pdbx_description
1 polymer ?
#
loop_
_entity_poly.entity_id
_entity_poly.type
_entity_poly.pdbx_seq_one_letter_code
_entity_poly.pdbx_strand_id
1 'polypeptide(L)'
;MAGGSKNNNVLIIVHIVLFCTCLAVANSVEFNFPAVFNLGDSNSDTGELTVGLGFQLVPPYGQNYFKTPNGRACDGRLIVDFLSIIFILYNPFSKISSFIIVLQ
;
A
#
# COMPACT_ATOMS: atom_id res chain seq x y z
N MET A 1 42.22 22.44 39.25
CA MET A 1 41.75 22.55 37.85
C MET A 1 40.94 21.30 37.52
N ALA A 2 39.70 21.23 38.04
CA ALA A 2 38.85 20.03 37.96
C ALA A 2 37.42 20.47 37.61
N GLY A 3 37.16 20.67 36.31
CA GLY A 3 35.90 21.22 35.81
C GLY A 3 35.33 20.52 34.58
N GLY A 4 35.85 19.36 34.18
CA GLY A 4 35.50 18.70 32.92
C GLY A 4 34.56 17.49 33.00
N SER A 5 34.23 16.99 34.19
CA SER A 5 33.56 15.67 34.33
C SER A 5 32.02 15.74 34.34
N LYS A 6 31.42 16.83 34.83
CA LYS A 6 29.95 16.93 34.97
C LYS A 6 29.22 17.03 33.61
N ASN A 7 29.83 17.66 32.62
CA ASN A 7 29.21 17.89 31.30
C ASN A 7 29.11 16.60 30.47
N ASN A 8 30.05 15.67 30.61
CA ASN A 8 30.05 14.42 29.85
C ASN A 8 28.95 13.48 30.32
N ASN A 9 28.70 13.40 31.62
CA ASN A 9 27.61 12.59 32.17
C ASN A 9 26.25 13.14 31.74
N VAL A 10 26.09 14.46 31.73
CA VAL A 10 24.87 15.12 31.23
C VAL A 10 24.69 14.86 29.73
N LEU A 11 25.75 14.97 28.94
CA LEU A 11 25.71 14.68 27.50
C LEU A 11 25.33 13.23 27.22
N ILE A 12 25.89 12.27 27.97
CA ILE A 12 25.56 10.85 27.86
C ILE A 12 24.09 10.61 28.20
N ILE A 13 23.59 11.21 29.29
CA ILE A 13 22.17 11.09 29.68
C ILE A 13 21.27 11.65 28.58
N VAL A 14 21.59 12.80 28.00
CA VAL A 14 20.82 13.40 26.90
C VAL A 14 20.79 12.47 25.67
N HIS A 15 21.92 11.83 25.32
CA HIS A 15 21.96 10.88 24.21
C HIS A 15 21.14 9.62 24.49
N ILE A 16 21.21 9.10 25.73
CA ILE A 16 20.41 7.93 26.14
C ILE A 16 18.92 8.27 26.07
N VAL A 17 18.50 9.41 26.59
CA VAL A 17 17.10 9.86 26.54
C VAL A 17 16.65 10.02 25.08
N LEU A 18 17.44 10.69 24.25
CA LEU A 18 17.12 10.86 22.82
C LEU A 18 16.98 9.50 22.11
N PHE A 19 17.92 8.59 22.32
CA PHE A 19 17.87 7.24 21.76
C PHE A 19 16.63 6.46 22.21
N CYS A 20 16.32 6.48 23.51
CA CYS A 20 15.13 5.84 24.06
C CYS A 20 13.84 6.43 23.47
N THR A 21 13.76 7.75 23.29
CA THR A 21 12.59 8.39 22.68
C THR A 21 12.46 8.04 21.20
N CYS A 22 13.54 8.05 20.42
CA CYS A 22 13.53 7.62 19.02
C CYS A 22 13.09 6.17 18.88
N LEU A 23 13.58 5.28 19.75
CA LEU A 23 13.20 3.87 19.76
C LEU A 23 11.72 3.70 20.13
N ALA A 24 11.22 4.43 21.12
CA ALA A 24 9.80 4.39 21.49
C ALA A 24 8.89 4.86 20.34
N VAL A 25 9.26 5.94 19.65
CA VAL A 25 8.51 6.43 18.48
C VAL A 25 8.53 5.41 17.33
N ALA A 26 9.68 4.82 17.01
CA ALA A 26 9.80 3.82 15.96
C ALA A 26 8.91 2.58 16.22
N ASN A 27 8.75 2.19 17.49
CA ASN A 27 7.89 1.06 17.88
C ASN A 27 6.41 1.44 18.07
N SER A 28 6.06 2.73 18.00
CA SER A 28 4.68 3.20 18.12
C SER A 28 3.90 3.15 16.80
N VAL A 29 4.58 2.87 15.67
CA VAL A 29 3.94 2.77 14.36
C VAL A 29 3.24 1.43 14.25
N GLU A 30 1.91 1.46 14.34
CA GLU A 30 1.08 0.31 13.99
C GLU A 30 0.88 0.27 12.47
N PHE A 31 1.47 -0.71 11.80
CA PHE A 31 1.24 -0.96 10.37
C PHE A 31 -0.09 -1.68 10.17
N ASN A 32 -1.19 -1.01 10.48
CA ASN A 32 -2.54 -1.51 10.26
C ASN A 32 -3.15 -0.88 9.00
N PHE A 33 -2.41 -0.96 7.90
CA PHE A 33 -2.89 -0.54 6.58
C PHE A 33 -2.99 -1.77 5.67
N PRO A 34 -4.10 -2.52 5.76
CA PRO A 34 -4.32 -3.65 4.88
C PRO A 34 -4.56 -3.13 3.47
N ALA A 35 -3.52 -3.12 2.67
CA ALA A 35 -3.57 -2.73 1.28
C ALA A 35 -2.73 -3.66 0.43
N VAL A 36 -3.18 -3.85 -0.80
CA VAL A 36 -2.44 -4.56 -1.83
C VAL A 36 -2.08 -3.53 -2.89
N PHE A 37 -0.78 -3.31 -3.06
CA PHE A 37 -0.26 -2.51 -4.17
C PHE A 37 0.05 -3.45 -5.33
N ASN A 38 -0.59 -3.20 -6.46
CA ASN A 38 -0.37 -3.96 -7.69
C ASN A 38 0.29 -3.04 -8.72
N LEU A 39 1.49 -3.42 -9.17
CA LEU A 39 2.22 -2.77 -10.27
C LEU A 39 2.22 -3.73 -11.46
N GLY A 40 1.99 -3.23 -12.67
CA GLY A 40 2.02 -4.08 -13.84
C GLY A 40 1.49 -3.41 -15.09
N ASP A 41 1.01 -4.24 -16.00
CA ASP A 41 0.41 -3.86 -17.28
C ASP A 41 -1.10 -4.15 -17.27
N SER A 42 -1.69 -4.15 -18.47
CA SER A 42 -3.11 -4.40 -18.73
C SER A 42 -3.65 -5.71 -18.13
N ASN A 43 -2.82 -6.71 -17.87
CA ASN A 43 -3.24 -7.99 -17.26
C ASN A 43 -3.58 -7.84 -15.77
N SER A 44 -3.22 -6.71 -15.18
CA SER A 44 -3.39 -6.42 -13.76
C SER A 44 -4.14 -5.10 -13.51
N ASP A 45 -4.33 -4.30 -14.56
CA ASP A 45 -5.06 -3.03 -14.52
C ASP A 45 -6.57 -3.23 -14.34
N THR A 46 -7.10 -2.71 -13.24
CA THR A 46 -8.53 -2.77 -12.91
C THR A 46 -9.37 -1.60 -13.44
N GLY A 47 -8.81 -0.70 -14.26
CA GLY A 47 -9.51 0.47 -14.81
C GLY A 47 -8.71 1.77 -14.80
N GLU A 48 -7.46 1.74 -14.34
CA GLU A 48 -6.59 2.88 -14.17
C GLU A 48 -6.19 3.51 -15.51
N LEU A 49 -5.92 2.72 -16.56
CA LEU A 49 -5.69 3.26 -17.90
C LEU A 49 -6.92 4.01 -18.45
N THR A 50 -8.12 3.49 -18.17
CA THR A 50 -9.38 4.08 -18.62
C THR A 50 -9.70 5.38 -17.87
N VAL A 51 -9.47 5.42 -16.55
CA VAL A 51 -9.78 6.58 -15.71
C VAL A 51 -8.66 7.64 -15.76
N GLY A 52 -7.40 7.22 -15.77
CA GLY A 52 -6.23 8.09 -15.71
C GLY A 52 -5.88 8.76 -17.02
N LEU A 53 -5.95 8.02 -18.14
CA LEU A 53 -5.60 8.53 -19.48
C LEU A 53 -6.81 8.68 -20.42
N GLY A 54 -8.01 8.34 -19.98
CA GLY A 54 -9.22 8.41 -20.81
C GLY A 54 -9.22 7.39 -21.95
N PHE A 55 -8.41 6.33 -21.85
CA PHE A 55 -8.34 5.32 -22.90
C PHE A 55 -9.63 4.49 -22.92
N GLN A 56 -10.33 4.47 -24.06
CA GLN A 56 -11.61 3.77 -24.15
C GLN A 56 -11.42 2.33 -24.62
N LEU A 57 -11.66 1.37 -23.71
CA LEU A 57 -11.71 -0.04 -24.03
C LEU A 57 -13.09 -0.38 -24.65
N VAL A 58 -13.08 -0.65 -25.95
CA VAL A 58 -14.26 -1.03 -26.74
C VAL A 58 -14.52 -2.54 -26.66
N PRO A 59 -15.71 -3.04 -27.03
CA PRO A 59 -15.98 -4.48 -27.10
C PRO A 59 -14.83 -5.31 -27.72
N PRO A 60 -14.51 -6.49 -27.15
CA PRO A 60 -15.38 -7.28 -26.25
C PRO A 60 -15.28 -6.95 -24.75
N TYR A 61 -14.31 -6.13 -24.30
CA TYR A 61 -13.96 -5.98 -22.89
C TYR A 61 -15.14 -5.74 -21.93
N GLY A 62 -15.30 -6.65 -20.96
CA GLY A 62 -16.37 -6.63 -19.96
C GLY A 62 -17.72 -7.19 -20.42
N GLN A 63 -17.89 -7.60 -21.69
CA GLN A 63 -19.17 -8.09 -22.22
C GLN A 63 -19.64 -9.40 -21.58
N ASN A 64 -18.73 -10.36 -21.35
CA ASN A 64 -19.13 -11.66 -20.84
C ASN A 64 -19.39 -11.70 -19.33
N TYR A 65 -18.51 -11.19 -18.48
CA TYR A 65 -18.66 -11.28 -17.02
C TYR A 65 -19.44 -10.11 -16.42
N PHE A 66 -19.02 -8.87 -16.67
CA PHE A 66 -19.61 -7.67 -16.07
C PHE A 66 -20.84 -7.17 -16.81
N LYS A 67 -21.05 -7.61 -18.07
CA LYS A 67 -22.13 -7.19 -18.97
C LYS A 67 -22.09 -5.70 -19.35
N THR A 68 -21.00 -5.00 -19.02
CA THR A 68 -20.76 -3.59 -19.33
C THR A 68 -19.25 -3.35 -19.45
N PRO A 69 -18.78 -2.33 -20.18
CA PRO A 69 -17.39 -1.91 -20.14
C PRO A 69 -16.96 -1.57 -18.71
N ASN A 70 -15.93 -2.23 -18.21
CA ASN A 70 -15.46 -2.15 -16.83
C ASN A 70 -14.07 -1.51 -16.69
N GLY A 71 -13.50 -1.01 -17.79
CA GLY A 71 -12.16 -0.42 -17.84
C GLY A 71 -11.00 -1.43 -17.81
N ARG A 72 -11.28 -2.74 -17.89
CA ARG A 72 -10.26 -3.79 -17.84
C ARG A 72 -10.03 -4.38 -19.23
N ALA A 73 -8.78 -4.68 -19.58
CA ALA A 73 -8.44 -5.30 -20.87
C ALA A 73 -8.81 -6.80 -20.93
N CYS A 74 -9.94 -7.21 -20.33
CA CYS A 74 -10.45 -8.57 -20.38
C CYS A 74 -11.99 -8.62 -20.22
N ASP A 75 -12.56 -9.78 -20.54
CA ASP A 75 -14.00 -10.06 -20.45
C ASP A 75 -14.46 -10.55 -19.08
N GLY A 76 -13.56 -10.56 -18.10
CA GLY A 76 -13.70 -11.29 -16.84
C GLY A 76 -12.96 -10.66 -15.66
N ARG A 77 -12.78 -11.45 -14.61
CA ARG A 77 -11.93 -11.08 -13.47
C ARG A 77 -10.46 -11.26 -13.81
N LEU A 78 -9.62 -10.39 -13.27
CA LEU A 78 -8.16 -10.48 -13.35
C LEU A 78 -7.63 -11.35 -12.23
N ILE A 79 -6.40 -11.85 -12.37
CA ILE A 79 -5.75 -12.66 -11.32
C ILE A 79 -5.69 -11.89 -9.98
N VAL A 80 -5.52 -10.58 -10.02
CA VAL A 80 -5.47 -9.70 -8.84
C VAL A 80 -6.80 -9.66 -8.07
N ASP A 81 -7.94 -9.89 -8.72
CA ASP A 81 -9.23 -10.01 -8.01
C ASP A 81 -9.24 -11.25 -7.11
N PHE A 82 -8.72 -12.37 -7.60
CA PHE A 82 -8.68 -13.63 -6.85
C PHE A 82 -7.66 -13.57 -5.70
N LEU A 83 -6.50 -12.97 -5.92
CA LEU A 83 -5.50 -12.74 -4.88
C LEU A 83 -6.05 -11.82 -3.77
N SER A 84 -6.79 -10.78 -4.15
CA SER A 84 -7.45 -9.88 -3.20
C SER A 84 -8.49 -10.62 -2.35
N ILE A 85 -9.30 -11.50 -2.96
CA ILE A 85 -10.26 -12.33 -2.23
C ILE A 85 -9.55 -13.21 -1.20
N ILE A 86 -8.45 -13.86 -1.58
CA ILE A 86 -7.65 -14.69 -0.66
C ILE A 86 -7.15 -13.84 0.51
N PHE A 87 -6.62 -12.64 0.24
CA PHE A 87 -6.14 -11.75 1.30
C PHE A 87 -7.25 -11.37 2.30
N ILE A 88 -8.47 -11.07 1.82
CA ILE A 88 -9.65 -10.81 2.67
C ILE A 88 -9.99 -12.03 3.52
N LEU A 89 -9.99 -13.23 2.93
CA LEU A 89 -10.33 -14.47 3.65
C LEU A 89 -9.37 -14.76 4.80
N TYR A 90 -8.07 -14.49 4.62
CA TYR A 90 -7.07 -14.66 5.68
C TYR A 90 -7.04 -13.48 6.67
N ASN A 91 -7.57 -12.31 6.32
CA ASN A 91 -7.58 -11.11 7.16
C ASN A 91 -8.97 -10.44 7.18
N PRO A 92 -10.00 -11.07 7.77
CA PRO A 92 -11.41 -10.65 7.62
C PRO A 92 -11.75 -9.31 8.29
N PHE A 93 -10.95 -8.86 9.25
CA PHE A 93 -11.12 -7.55 9.90
C PHE A 93 -10.40 -6.40 9.16
N SER A 94 -9.72 -6.74 8.07
CA SER A 94 -8.91 -5.81 7.32
C SER A 94 -9.76 -5.14 6.23
N LYS A 95 -10.16 -3.88 6.44
CA LYS A 95 -10.83 -3.09 5.40
C LYS A 95 -9.77 -2.71 4.36
N ILE A 96 -9.75 -3.41 3.23
CA ILE A 96 -8.79 -3.08 2.18
C ILE A 96 -9.08 -1.69 1.64
N SER A 97 -8.13 -0.77 1.84
CA SER A 97 -8.08 0.46 1.08
C SER A 97 -7.18 0.21 -0.12
N SER A 98 -7.74 -0.27 -1.22
CA SER A 98 -6.96 -0.54 -2.43
C SER A 98 -6.52 0.78 -3.07
N PHE A 99 -5.29 1.21 -2.80
CA PHE A 99 -4.59 2.17 -3.65
C PHE A 99 -3.85 1.37 -4.73
N ILE A 100 -4.50 1.20 -5.88
CA ILE A 100 -3.86 0.64 -7.05
C ILE A 100 -3.15 1.82 -7.73
N ILE A 101 -1.83 1.89 -7.53
CA ILE A 101 -0.96 2.80 -8.28
C ILE A 101 -0.38 1.93 -9.39
N VAL A 102 -0.94 1.93 -10.59
CA VAL A 102 -0.21 1.39 -11.73
C VAL A 102 0.64 2.55 -12.25
N LEU A 103 1.95 2.37 -12.28
CA LEU A 103 2.83 3.25 -13.05
C LEU A 103 2.84 2.69 -14.46
N GLN A 104 2.11 3.31 -15.38
CA GLN A 104 2.31 3.10 -16.81
C GLN A 104 3.35 4.08 -17.36
#